data_AF-A0A5Q4GT26-F1
#
_entry.id   AF-A0A5Q4GT26-F1
#
_cell.length_a   1.000
_cell.length_b   1.000
_cell.length_c   1.000
_cell.angle_alpha   90.00
_cell.angle_beta   90.00
_cell.angle_gamma   90.00
#
_symmetry.space_group_name_H-M   'P 1'
#
loop_
_entity.id
_entity.type
_entity.pdbx_description
1 polymer ?
#
loop_
_entity_poly.entity_id
_entity_poly.type
_entity_poly.pdbx_seq_one_letter_code
_entity_poly.pdbx_strand_id
1 'polypeptide(L)'
;MPEEVVIPVLEWFGDDDQAPWPRVEFPDGAEFLRDGWILPIELTNPHPRPVSGGSITVCASGSGCRVEKPFPRLASGDRHRLELQLAGENLPDGERLSVDVTIRLRGRRGTGEVSQTNQYLVERAKRLVERTSEQDEFESMF
;
A
#
# COMPACT_ATOMS: atom_id res chain seq x y z
N MET A 1 9.91 -8.16 -58.27
CA MET A 1 9.37 -8.35 -56.91
C MET A 1 9.54 -7.05 -56.17
N PRO A 2 8.49 -6.41 -55.66
CA PRO A 2 8.63 -5.30 -54.73
C PRO A 2 8.97 -5.87 -53.34
N GLU A 3 10.02 -5.34 -52.72
CA GLU A 3 10.38 -5.67 -51.33
C GLU A 3 9.41 -4.94 -50.40
N GLU A 4 8.65 -5.70 -49.60
CA GLU A 4 7.85 -5.15 -48.51
C GLU A 4 8.78 -4.60 -47.43
N VAL A 5 8.92 -3.28 -47.41
CA VAL A 5 9.56 -2.55 -46.31
C VAL A 5 8.55 -2.53 -45.15
N VAL A 6 8.73 -3.45 -44.20
CA VAL A 6 8.05 -3.36 -42.90
C VAL A 6 8.70 -2.21 -42.14
N ILE A 7 8.05 -1.05 -42.18
CA ILE A 7 8.40 0.07 -41.29
C ILE A 7 7.88 -0.34 -39.90
N PRO A 8 8.74 -0.57 -38.90
CA PRO A 8 8.25 -0.68 -37.54
C PRO A 8 7.64 0.68 -37.20
N VAL A 9 6.32 0.70 -37.02
CA VAL A 9 5.63 1.82 -36.41
C VAL A 9 6.17 1.88 -34.97
N LEU A 10 7.26 2.61 -34.78
CA LEU A 10 7.57 3.22 -33.50
C LEU A 10 6.39 4.14 -33.24
N GLU A 11 5.39 3.63 -32.52
CA GLU A 11 4.45 4.46 -31.81
C GLU A 11 5.31 5.46 -31.04
N TRP A 12 5.31 6.70 -31.52
CA TRP A 12 5.71 7.83 -30.73
C TRP A 12 4.73 7.81 -29.57
N PHE A 13 5.15 7.18 -28.46
CA PHE A 13 4.50 7.31 -27.18
C PHE A 13 4.38 8.81 -26.95
N GLY A 14 3.19 9.34 -27.22
CA GLY A 14 2.79 10.62 -26.66
C GLY A 14 3.08 10.50 -25.17
N ASP A 15 3.62 11.57 -24.60
CA ASP A 15 3.64 11.79 -23.16
C ASP A 15 2.18 11.68 -22.66
N ASP A 16 1.71 10.46 -22.47
CA ASP A 16 0.57 10.15 -21.64
C ASP A 16 1.10 10.46 -20.25
N ASP A 17 0.79 11.67 -19.81
CA ASP A 17 1.25 12.35 -18.61
C ASP A 17 0.67 11.61 -17.38
N GLN A 18 1.04 10.32 -17.24
CA GLN A 18 0.58 9.47 -16.16
C GLN A 18 1.06 10.10 -14.87
N ALA A 19 0.11 10.41 -13.99
CA ALA A 19 0.44 10.94 -12.68
C ALA A 19 1.47 10.02 -12.01
N PRO A 20 2.55 10.56 -11.42
CA PRO A 20 3.58 9.73 -10.80
C PRO A 20 2.98 9.14 -9.51
N TRP A 21 2.43 7.93 -9.60
CA TRP A 21 1.82 7.27 -8.46
C TRP A 21 2.89 6.70 -7.54
N PRO A 22 2.80 6.93 -6.22
CA PRO A 22 3.67 6.24 -5.28
C PRO A 22 3.32 4.75 -5.26
N ARG A 23 4.33 3.91 -5.08
CA ARG A 23 4.15 2.48 -4.83
C ARG A 23 3.64 2.29 -3.40
N VAL A 24 2.64 1.43 -3.22
CA VAL A 24 2.08 1.07 -1.91
C VAL A 24 2.58 -0.33 -1.55
N GLU A 25 3.09 -0.48 -0.34
CA GLU A 25 3.55 -1.76 0.21
C GLU A 25 3.09 -1.95 1.66
N PHE A 26 3.00 -3.21 2.08
CA PHE A 26 2.58 -3.61 3.43
C PHE A 26 3.69 -4.46 4.05
N PRO A 27 4.80 -3.85 4.48
CA PRO A 27 6.02 -4.58 4.82
C PRO A 27 5.85 -5.57 5.97
N ASP A 28 5.02 -5.23 6.95
CA ASP A 28 4.85 -6.01 8.18
C ASP A 28 3.54 -6.83 8.19
N GLY A 29 2.74 -6.76 7.12
CA GLY A 29 1.40 -7.34 7.08
C GLY A 29 0.39 -6.57 7.94
N ALA A 30 -0.79 -7.15 8.15
CA ALA A 30 -1.87 -6.58 8.95
C ALA A 30 -1.94 -7.25 10.33
N GLU A 31 -1.97 -6.45 11.40
CA GLU A 31 -2.12 -6.95 12.77
C GLU A 31 -3.57 -6.81 13.23
N PHE A 32 -4.14 -7.84 13.85
CA PHE A 32 -5.46 -7.72 14.47
C PHE A 32 -5.33 -7.42 15.96
N LEU A 33 -5.88 -6.28 16.41
CA LEU A 33 -5.88 -5.84 17.80
C LEU A 33 -7.30 -5.48 18.27
N ARG A 34 -7.80 -6.24 19.25
CA ARG A 34 -9.12 -6.11 19.88
C ARG A 34 -10.26 -6.25 18.86
N ASP A 35 -10.60 -5.17 18.17
CA ASP A 35 -11.77 -5.04 17.28
C ASP A 35 -11.41 -4.39 15.94
N GLY A 36 -10.14 -4.44 15.55
CA GLY A 36 -9.69 -3.84 14.30
C GLY A 36 -8.32 -4.28 13.83
N TRP A 37 -8.09 -4.02 12.55
CA TRP A 37 -6.84 -4.27 11.86
C TRP A 37 -5.96 -3.04 11.89
N ILE A 38 -4.75 -3.17 12.43
CA ILE A 38 -3.67 -2.21 12.27
C ILE A 38 -2.91 -2.56 11.00
N LEU A 39 -2.85 -1.60 10.09
CA LEU A 39 -2.28 -1.74 8.76
C LEU A 39 -1.13 -0.75 8.58
N PRO A 40 0.13 -1.18 8.79
CA PRO A 40 1.30 -0.42 8.41
C PRO A 40 1.41 -0.39 6.88
N ILE A 41 1.50 0.82 6.33
CA ILE A 41 1.62 1.08 4.89
C ILE A 41 2.90 1.86 4.63
N GLU A 42 3.68 1.41 3.65
CA GLU A 42 4.81 2.16 3.12
C GLU A 42 4.45 2.72 1.74
N LEU A 43 4.58 4.03 1.59
CA LEU A 43 4.50 4.73 0.33
C LEU A 43 5.92 5.05 -0.15
N THR A 44 6.29 4.53 -1.32
CA THR A 44 7.60 4.78 -1.93
C THR A 44 7.42 5.52 -3.23
N ASN A 45 8.24 6.54 -3.49
CA ASN A 45 8.30 7.18 -4.80
C ASN A 45 9.38 6.52 -5.69
N PRO A 46 9.02 5.64 -6.64
CA PRO A 46 9.99 5.02 -7.53
C PRO A 46 10.44 5.94 -8.67
N HIS A 47 9.80 7.11 -8.84
CA HIS A 47 9.98 7.97 -10.00
C HIS A 47 11.15 8.93 -9.80
N PRO A 48 11.83 9.36 -10.88
CA PRO A 48 12.89 10.38 -10.82
C PRO A 48 12.35 11.78 -10.48
N ARG A 49 11.03 11.98 -10.52
CA ARG A 49 10.36 13.24 -10.22
C ARG A 49 9.60 13.16 -8.89
N PRO A 50 9.45 14.26 -8.15
CA PRO A 50 8.69 14.26 -6.90
C PRO A 50 7.18 14.02 -7.13
N VAL A 51 6.60 13.16 -6.31
CA VAL A 51 5.16 12.90 -6.23
C VAL A 51 4.51 13.98 -5.37
N SER A 52 3.42 14.59 -5.84
CA SER A 52 2.68 15.55 -5.05
C SER A 52 2.06 14.87 -3.82
N GLY A 53 2.06 15.57 -2.68
CA GLY A 53 1.35 15.08 -1.50
C GLY A 53 -0.16 14.97 -1.77
N GLY A 54 -0.84 14.21 -0.91
CA GLY A 54 -2.20 13.80 -1.18
C GLY A 54 -2.85 13.14 0.03
N SER A 55 -3.80 12.25 -0.24
CA SER A 55 -4.38 11.37 0.77
C SER A 55 -4.43 9.93 0.27
N ILE A 56 -4.33 9.01 1.21
CA ILE A 56 -4.55 7.58 1.01
C ILE A 56 -5.81 7.21 1.77
N THR A 57 -6.75 6.58 1.08
CA THR A 57 -7.94 5.97 1.68
C THR A 57 -7.80 4.48 1.59
N VAL A 58 -8.04 3.77 2.69
CA VAL A 58 -8.05 2.31 2.73
C VAL A 58 -9.40 1.84 3.23
N CYS A 59 -9.95 0.84 2.54
CA CYS A 59 -11.21 0.19 2.86
C CYS A 59 -10.98 -1.32 2.92
N ALA A 60 -11.42 -1.98 3.99
CA ALA A 60 -11.47 -3.44 3.97
C ALA A 60 -12.62 -3.87 3.06
N SER A 61 -12.33 -4.71 2.06
CA SER A 61 -13.30 -5.07 1.02
C SER A 61 -14.54 -5.71 1.66
N GLY A 62 -15.73 -5.19 1.33
CA GLY A 62 -17.01 -5.68 1.88
C GLY A 62 -17.40 -5.14 3.27
N SER A 63 -16.49 -4.49 4.00
CA SER A 63 -16.79 -3.96 5.36
C SER A 63 -17.53 -2.61 5.36
N GLY A 64 -17.43 -1.84 4.26
CA GLY A 64 -17.90 -0.45 4.20
C GLY A 64 -17.10 0.53 5.09
N CYS A 65 -16.18 0.02 5.93
CA CYS A 65 -15.32 0.81 6.79
C CYS A 65 -14.13 1.35 5.98
N ARG A 66 -14.00 2.67 5.93
CA ARG A 66 -12.90 3.36 5.26
C ARG A 66 -12.16 4.29 6.22
N VAL A 67 -10.84 4.38 6.08
CA VAL A 67 -10.01 5.34 6.79
C VAL A 67 -9.14 6.09 5.79
N GLU A 68 -9.06 7.41 5.98
CA GLU A 68 -8.26 8.28 5.14
C GLU A 68 -7.15 8.92 5.97
N LYS A 69 -5.93 8.94 5.43
CA LYS A 69 -4.80 9.69 6.00
C LYS A 69 -4.11 10.54 4.93
N PRO A 70 -3.73 11.79 5.27
CA PRO A 70 -2.90 12.59 4.39
C PRO A 70 -1.46 12.05 4.37
N PHE A 71 -0.75 12.26 3.26
CA PHE A 71 0.68 12.02 3.16
C PHE A 71 1.39 13.21 2.48
N PRO A 72 2.65 13.48 2.85
CA PRO A 72 3.38 14.64 2.35
C PRO A 72 3.84 14.43 0.89
N ARG A 73 4.40 15.48 0.30
CA ARG A 73 5.14 15.36 -0.96
C ARG A 73 6.32 14.39 -0.76
N LEU A 74 6.54 13.49 -1.71
CA LEU A 74 7.66 12.53 -1.69
C LEU A 74 8.70 12.93 -2.75
N ALA A 75 9.96 13.12 -2.36
CA ALA A 75 11.05 13.27 -3.32
C ALA A 75 11.34 11.93 -4.03
N SER A 76 12.22 11.94 -5.03
CA SER A 76 12.59 10.71 -5.73
C SER A 76 13.28 9.74 -4.78
N GLY A 77 12.82 8.50 -4.72
CA GLY A 77 13.35 7.47 -3.82
C GLY A 77 12.90 7.59 -2.36
N ASP A 78 12.15 8.65 -2.00
CA ASP A 78 11.65 8.81 -0.63
C ASP A 78 10.64 7.73 -0.29
N ARG A 79 10.64 7.38 1.00
CA ARG A 79 9.69 6.46 1.62
C ARG A 79 8.95 7.17 2.74
N HIS A 80 7.67 6.87 2.87
CA HIS A 80 6.83 7.40 3.92
C HIS A 80 5.96 6.31 4.51
N ARG A 81 6.08 6.11 5.82
CA ARG A 81 5.34 5.09 6.55
C ARG A 81 4.14 5.71 7.24
N LEU A 82 3.01 5.04 7.09
CA LEU A 82 1.72 5.37 7.68
C LEU A 82 1.19 4.15 8.41
N GLU A 83 0.36 4.38 9.42
CA GLU A 83 -0.36 3.32 10.12
C GLU A 83 -1.85 3.66 10.10
N LEU A 84 -2.69 2.72 9.69
CA LEU A 84 -4.14 2.90 9.59
C LEU A 84 -4.84 1.82 10.41
N GLN A 85 -5.88 2.21 11.15
CA GLN A 85 -6.70 1.26 11.90
C GLN A 85 -8.04 1.08 11.19
N LEU A 86 -8.31 -0.12 10.67
CA LEU A 86 -9.58 -0.47 10.04
C LEU A 86 -10.44 -1.25 11.03
N ALA A 87 -11.70 -0.84 11.22
CA ALA A 87 -12.66 -1.66 11.95
C ALA A 87 -12.98 -2.92 11.13
N GLY A 88 -13.12 -4.06 11.79
CA GLY A 88 -13.43 -5.32 11.13
C GLY A 88 -13.32 -6.50 12.07
N GLU A 89 -13.76 -7.67 11.58
CA GLU A 89 -13.67 -8.92 12.33
C GLU A 89 -12.29 -9.56 12.18
N ASN A 90 -11.94 -10.41 13.14
CA ASN A 90 -10.73 -11.21 13.05
C ASN A 90 -10.93 -12.29 11.98
N LEU A 91 -9.95 -12.42 11.08
CA LEU A 91 -9.95 -13.44 10.05
C LEU A 91 -9.27 -14.72 10.56
N PRO A 92 -9.71 -15.91 10.10
CA PRO A 92 -9.04 -17.18 10.38
C PRO A 92 -7.54 -17.15 10.05
N ASP A 93 -6.77 -17.99 10.73
CA ASP A 93 -5.34 -18.09 10.49
C ASP A 93 -5.07 -18.58 9.06
N GLY A 94 -4.21 -17.85 8.33
CA GLY A 94 -3.88 -18.13 6.93
C GLY A 94 -4.76 -17.39 5.91
N GLU A 95 -5.83 -16.71 6.35
CA GLU A 95 -6.58 -15.81 5.48
C GLU A 95 -5.89 -14.45 5.34
N ARG A 96 -6.01 -13.87 4.14
CA ARG A 96 -5.45 -12.55 3.80
C ARG A 96 -6.54 -11.50 3.88
N LEU A 97 -6.21 -10.35 4.46
CA LEU A 97 -7.09 -9.20 4.49
C LEU A 97 -7.12 -8.55 3.09
N SER A 98 -8.28 -8.59 2.42
CA SER A 98 -8.51 -7.85 1.19
C SER A 98 -8.77 -6.37 1.50
N VAL A 99 -7.94 -5.48 0.95
CA VAL A 99 -8.07 -4.04 1.11
C VAL A 99 -8.07 -3.32 -0.23
N ASP A 100 -8.97 -2.37 -0.37
CA ASP A 100 -9.02 -1.44 -1.48
C ASP A 100 -8.31 -0.15 -1.06
N VAL A 101 -7.21 0.17 -1.71
CA VAL A 101 -6.40 1.36 -1.45
C VAL A 101 -6.63 2.36 -2.56
N THR A 102 -7.12 3.54 -2.20
CA THR A 102 -7.26 4.67 -3.10
C THR A 102 -6.24 5.75 -2.75
N ILE A 103 -5.34 6.07 -3.66
CA ILE A 103 -4.46 7.23 -3.54
C ILE A 103 -5.09 8.38 -4.30
N ARG A 104 -5.21 9.54 -3.65
CA ARG A 104 -5.56 10.80 -4.28
C ARG A 104 -4.38 11.74 -4.25
N LEU A 105 -3.98 12.23 -5.41
CA LEU A 105 -2.90 13.21 -5.56
C LEU A 105 -3.47 14.58 -5.81
N ARG A 106 -2.89 15.60 -5.15
CA ARG A 106 -3.16 16.99 -5.50
C ARG A 106 -2.58 17.25 -6.89
N GLY A 107 -3.42 17.65 -7.85
CA GLY A 107 -2.97 18.02 -9.19
C GLY A 107 -2.02 19.21 -9.17
N ARG A 108 -1.16 19.30 -10.18
CA ARG A 108 -0.37 20.50 -10.43
C ARG A 108 -1.28 21.53 -11.09
N ARG A 109 -1.37 22.73 -10.49
CA ARG A 109 -2.03 23.96 -10.99
C ARG A 109 -2.90 23.74 -12.24
N GLY A 110 -4.18 23.44 -12.04
CA GLY A 110 -5.19 23.37 -13.11
C GLY A 110 -5.65 21.97 -13.52
N THR A 111 -4.92 20.90 -13.19
CA THR A 111 -5.28 19.53 -13.62
C THR A 111 -6.29 18.79 -12.73
N GLY A 112 -6.95 19.46 -11.79
CA GLY A 112 -7.90 18.80 -10.87
C GLY A 112 -7.23 17.78 -9.93
N GLU A 113 -8.00 17.18 -9.03
CA GLU A 113 -7.55 16.06 -8.21
C GLU A 113 -7.61 14.77 -9.04
N VAL A 114 -6.57 13.94 -8.95
CA VAL A 114 -6.54 12.63 -9.62
C VAL A 114 -6.50 11.52 -8.57
N SER A 115 -7.19 10.41 -8.83
CA SER A 115 -7.24 9.27 -7.92
C SER A 115 -6.99 7.94 -8.62
N GLN A 116 -6.30 7.03 -7.95
CA GLN A 116 -6.11 5.65 -8.39
C GLN A 116 -6.50 4.69 -7.25
N THR A 117 -7.31 3.69 -7.57
CA THR A 117 -7.70 2.62 -6.65
C THR A 117 -7.10 1.30 -7.08
N ASN A 118 -6.42 0.62 -6.16
CA ASN A 118 -5.85 -0.71 -6.36
C ASN A 118 -6.25 -1.63 -5.20
N GLN A 119 -6.54 -2.89 -5.50
CA GLN A 119 -6.85 -3.90 -4.50
C GLN A 119 -5.58 -4.65 -4.09
N TYR A 120 -5.44 -4.93 -2.80
CA TYR A 120 -4.32 -5.66 -2.22
C TYR A 120 -4.82 -6.78 -1.31
N LEU A 121 -4.08 -7.88 -1.30
CA LEU A 121 -4.26 -8.96 -0.34
C LEU A 121 -3.11 -8.89 0.67
N VAL A 122 -3.42 -8.46 1.89
CA VAL A 122 -2.43 -8.25 2.93
C VAL A 122 -2.39 -9.47 3.85
N GLU A 123 -1.20 -10.04 4.00
CA GLU A 123 -0.96 -11.15 4.91
C GLU A 123 -1.18 -10.70 6.36
N ARG A 124 -1.75 -11.57 7.19
CA ARG A 124 -1.79 -11.34 8.63
C ARG A 124 -0.38 -11.39 9.18
N ALA A 125 0.00 -10.36 9.93
CA ALA A 125 1.28 -10.31 10.62
C ALA A 125 1.41 -11.50 11.56
N LYS A 126 2.47 -12.28 11.39
CA LYS A 126 2.80 -13.37 12.33
C LYS A 126 3.32 -12.71 13.60
N ARG A 127 2.49 -12.70 14.64
CA ARG A 127 2.95 -12.30 15.97
C ARG A 127 3.97 -13.36 16.42
N LEU A 128 5.25 -13.08 16.19
CA LEU A 128 6.34 -13.80 16.83
C LEU A 128 6.18 -13.50 18.32
N VAL A 129 5.52 -14.41 19.03
CA VAL A 129 5.60 -14.45 20.47
C VAL A 129 7.04 -14.84 20.77
N GLU A 130 7.90 -13.85 20.98
CA GLU A 130 9.15 -14.09 21.68
C GLU A 130 8.78 -14.80 22.98
N ARG A 131 9.25 -16.04 23.13
CA ARG A 131 9.19 -16.75 24.41
C ARG A 131 10.01 -15.93 25.41
N THR A 132 9.39 -14.97 26.06
CA THR A 132 9.95 -14.33 27.24
C THR A 132 9.85 -15.32 28.39
N SER A 133 10.92 -16.10 28.56
CA SER A 133 11.54 -16.53 29.82
C SER A 133 10.74 -17.25 30.92
N GLU A 134 9.47 -17.65 30.72
CA GLU A 134 8.74 -18.44 31.73
C GLU A 134 8.93 -19.98 31.59
N GLN A 135 9.67 -20.46 30.59
CA GLN A 135 9.99 -21.89 30.46
C GLN A 135 11.30 -22.31 31.14
N ASP A 136 12.21 -21.38 31.45
CA ASP A 136 13.46 -21.72 32.14
C ASP A 136 13.26 -21.94 33.65
N GLU A 137 12.22 -21.39 34.27
CA GLU A 137 11.94 -21.62 35.70
C GLU A 137 11.37 -23.03 35.97
N PHE A 138 10.67 -23.65 35.01
CA PHE A 138 10.09 -24.99 35.21
C PHE A 138 11.15 -26.12 35.14
N GLU A 139 12.20 -25.96 34.32
CA GLU A 139 13.31 -26.93 34.25
C GLU A 139 14.32 -26.78 35.39
N SER A 140 14.32 -25.65 36.11
CA SER A 140 15.16 -25.44 37.30
C SER A 140 14.58 -26.00 38.61
N MET A 141 13.34 -26.51 38.57
CA MET A 141 12.63 -27.07 39.73
C MET A 141 12.56 -28.61 39.75
N PHE A 142 13.13 -29.30 38.76
CA PHE A 142 13.23 -30.77 38.72
C PHE A 142 14.69 -31.26 38.74
#